data_AF-A0A354B027-F1
#
_entry.id   AF-A0A354B027-F1
#
_cell.length_a   1.000
_cell.length_b   1.000
_cell.length_c   1.000
_cell.angle_alpha   90.00
_cell.angle_beta   90.00
_cell.angle_gamma   90.00
#
_symmetry.space_group_name_H-M   'P 1'
#
loop_
_entity.id
_entity.type
_entity.pdbx_description
1 polymer ?
#
loop_
_entity_poly.entity_id
_entity_poly.type
_entity_poly.pdbx_seq_one_letter_code
_entity_poly.pdbx_strand_id
1 'polypeptide(L)'
;YIALPWWAGQALFGQLTWTTALLTLAYSLAGLGIAVVNDFKSVEGDRALGLQSLPVVFGITRASWISAAMIDFFQLAMVAVLIAIGQNFAAVLLVLLIVPQITFQDIWLLRDPVAFDVKYQASAQPFLVLGMLVTALAIGHSGLVA
;
A
#
# COMPACT_ATOMS: atom_id res chain seq x y z
N TYR A 1 -6.23 -10.14 7.71
CA TYR A 1 -7.24 -10.31 6.65
C TYR A 1 -6.68 -10.02 5.26
N ILE A 2 -6.05 -8.85 5.02
CA ILE A 2 -5.62 -8.40 3.68
C ILE A 2 -4.66 -9.38 2.96
N ALA A 3 -3.78 -10.08 3.68
CA ALA A 3 -2.84 -11.04 3.09
C ALA A 3 -3.48 -12.40 2.70
N LEU A 4 -4.64 -12.74 3.26
CA LEU A 4 -5.23 -14.08 3.11
C LEU A 4 -5.65 -14.40 1.66
N PRO A 5 -6.28 -13.49 0.90
CA PRO A 5 -6.59 -13.74 -0.51
C PRO A 5 -5.34 -14.01 -1.36
N TRP A 6 -4.22 -13.34 -1.06
CA TRP A 6 -2.95 -13.54 -1.75
C TRP A 6 -2.38 -14.94 -1.50
N TRP A 7 -2.41 -15.39 -0.24
CA TRP A 7 -1.96 -16.74 0.11
C TRP A 7 -2.88 -17.82 -0.45
N ALA A 8 -4.20 -17.60 -0.44
CA ALA A 8 -5.16 -18.51 -1.05
C ALA A 8 -4.92 -18.62 -2.57
N GLY A 9 -4.69 -17.50 -3.26
CA GLY A 9 -4.34 -17.50 -4.68
C GLY A 9 -3.03 -18.24 -4.97
N GLN A 10 -1.98 -17.99 -4.18
CA GLN A 10 -0.70 -18.70 -4.29
C GLN A 10 -0.83 -20.20 -4.00
N ALA A 11 -1.64 -20.59 -3.01
CA ALA A 11 -1.84 -22.00 -2.67
C ALA A 11 -2.69 -22.74 -3.73
N LEU A 12 -3.60 -22.04 -4.42
CA LEU A 12 -4.50 -22.63 -5.41
C LEU A 12 -3.89 -22.66 -6.82
N PHE A 13 -3.12 -21.63 -7.20
CA PHE A 13 -2.62 -21.45 -8.57
C PHE A 13 -1.07 -21.49 -8.69
N GLY A 14 -0.35 -21.64 -7.58
CA GLY A 14 1.11 -21.64 -7.55
C GLY A 14 1.69 -22.47 -6.41
N GLN A 15 2.82 -22.04 -5.85
CA GLN A 15 3.41 -22.62 -4.64
C GLN A 15 3.50 -21.59 -3.53
N LEU A 16 2.83 -21.88 -2.41
CA LEU A 16 2.95 -21.07 -1.21
C LEU A 16 4.24 -21.43 -0.47
N THR A 17 5.30 -20.65 -0.70
CA THR A 17 6.54 -20.73 0.06
C THR A 17 6.51 -19.74 1.22
N TRP A 18 7.30 -19.99 2.26
CA TRP A 18 7.43 -19.04 3.38
C TRP A 18 7.91 -17.65 2.92
N THR A 19 8.76 -17.62 1.88
CA THR A 19 9.24 -16.37 1.28
C THR A 19 8.11 -15.59 0.62
N THR A 20 7.28 -16.23 -0.22
CA THR A 20 6.15 -15.54 -0.86
C THR A 20 5.10 -15.13 0.15
N ALA A 21 4.86 -15.93 1.20
CA ALA A 21 3.95 -15.58 2.28
C ALA A 21 4.40 -14.34 3.06
N LEU A 22 5.69 -14.25 3.40
CA LEU A 22 6.26 -13.09 4.10
C LEU A 22 6.28 -11.83 3.23
N LEU A 23 6.63 -11.94 1.95
CA LEU A 23 6.63 -10.81 1.02
C LEU A 23 5.22 -10.27 0.80
N THR A 24 4.24 -11.14 0.58
CA THR A 24 2.83 -10.73 0.42
C THR A 24 2.25 -10.16 1.71
N LEU A 25 2.65 -10.66 2.88
CA LEU A 25 2.29 -10.07 4.16
C LEU A 25 2.87 -8.66 4.32
N ALA A 26 4.18 -8.51 4.08
CA ALA A 26 4.87 -7.22 4.16
C ALA A 26 4.23 -6.21 3.21
N TYR A 27 3.93 -6.60 1.97
CA TYR A 27 3.33 -5.69 1.03
C TYR A 27 1.85 -5.38 1.35
N SER A 28 1.13 -6.33 1.96
CA SER A 28 -0.22 -6.10 2.48
C SER A 28 -0.27 -5.07 3.61
N LEU A 29 0.84 -4.85 4.33
CA LEU A 29 0.94 -3.77 5.32
C LEU A 29 0.92 -2.38 4.66
N ALA A 30 1.36 -2.24 3.40
CA ALA A 30 1.13 -1.01 2.63
C ALA A 30 -0.37 -0.72 2.49
N GLY A 31 -1.18 -1.77 2.33
CA GLY A 31 -2.65 -1.69 2.27
C GLY A 31 -3.30 -1.17 3.57
N LEU A 32 -2.62 -1.29 4.72
CA LEU A 32 -3.10 -0.65 5.96
C LEU A 32 -3.09 0.87 5.83
N GLY A 33 -2.19 1.44 5.03
CA GLY A 33 -2.11 2.89 4.84
C GLY A 33 -3.37 3.41 4.16
N ILE A 34 -3.88 2.65 3.17
CA ILE A 34 -5.17 2.91 2.52
C ILE A 34 -6.32 2.83 3.52
N ALA A 35 -6.30 1.87 4.45
CA ALA A 35 -7.33 1.79 5.48
C ALA A 35 -7.37 3.06 6.34
N VAL A 36 -6.21 3.60 6.71
CA VAL A 36 -6.14 4.90 7.41
C VAL A 36 -6.68 6.05 6.54
N VAL A 37 -6.44 6.01 5.23
CA VAL A 37 -7.04 7.00 4.31
C VAL A 37 -8.56 6.91 4.31
N ASN A 38 -9.11 5.71 4.35
CA ASN A 38 -10.55 5.50 4.44
C ASN A 38 -11.14 6.02 5.76
N ASP A 39 -10.42 5.90 6.87
CA ASP A 39 -10.86 6.40 8.17
C ASP A 39 -11.02 7.94 8.19
N PHE A 40 -10.34 8.70 7.31
CA PHE A 40 -10.59 10.14 7.19
C PHE A 40 -12.01 10.46 6.72
N LYS A 41 -12.61 9.60 5.90
CA LYS A 41 -13.97 9.77 5.41
C LYS A 41 -15.01 9.59 6.51
N SER A 42 -14.76 8.69 7.46
CA SER A 42 -15.67 8.39 8.57
C SER A 42 -15.33 9.13 9.87
N VAL A 43 -14.29 9.97 9.90
CA VAL A 43 -13.74 10.54 11.14
C VAL A 43 -14.75 11.28 12.01
N GLU A 44 -15.69 12.01 11.40
CA GLU A 44 -16.74 12.74 12.14
C GLU A 44 -17.75 11.79 12.78
N GLY A 45 -18.15 10.73 12.04
CA GLY A 45 -19.03 9.67 12.54
C GLY A 45 -18.35 8.84 13.63
N ASP A 46 -17.08 8.47 13.43
CA ASP A 46 -16.28 7.74 14.40
C ASP A 46 -16.17 8.50 15.72
N ARG A 47 -15.91 9.82 15.65
CA ARG A 47 -15.88 10.68 16.82
C ARG A 47 -17.23 10.74 17.54
N ALA A 48 -18.33 10.86 16.79
CA ALA A 48 -19.68 10.91 17.38
C ALA A 48 -20.08 9.57 18.05
N LEU A 49 -19.60 8.45 17.51
CA LEU A 49 -19.87 7.10 18.02
C LEU A 49 -18.84 6.62 19.07
N GLY A 50 -17.83 7.44 19.39
CA GLY A 50 -16.79 7.09 20.36
C GLY A 50 -15.78 6.04 19.86
N LEU A 51 -15.66 5.85 18.54
CA LEU A 51 -14.70 4.94 17.93
C LEU A 51 -13.29 5.55 17.93
N GLN A 52 -12.29 4.71 18.13
CA GLN A 52 -10.88 5.11 18.23
C GLN A 52 -10.11 4.86 16.93
N SER A 53 -10.52 5.48 15.83
CA SER A 53 -9.73 5.45 14.59
C SER A 53 -8.47 6.32 14.71
N LEU A 54 -7.44 6.01 13.91
CA LEU A 54 -6.15 6.72 13.90
C LEU A 54 -6.31 8.25 13.78
N PRO A 55 -7.17 8.77 12.88
CA PRO A 55 -7.45 10.20 12.78
C PRO A 55 -8.11 10.80 14.03
N VAL A 56 -8.92 10.02 14.75
CA VAL A 56 -9.58 10.46 16.00
C VAL A 56 -8.58 10.54 17.15
N VAL A 57 -7.69 9.56 17.29
CA VAL A 57 -6.73 9.46 18.40
C VAL A 57 -5.53 10.38 18.20
N PHE A 58 -4.93 10.39 17.01
CA PHE A 58 -3.69 11.12 16.72
C PHE A 58 -3.93 12.49 16.07
N GLY A 59 -5.16 12.76 15.62
CA GLY A 59 -5.50 13.94 14.85
C GLY A 59 -5.23 13.76 13.35
N ILE A 60 -5.96 14.54 12.55
CA ILE A 60 -5.97 14.42 11.08
C ILE A 60 -4.57 14.54 10.47
N THR A 61 -3.82 15.58 10.86
CA THR A 61 -2.48 15.84 10.32
C THR A 61 -1.48 14.72 10.64
N ARG A 62 -1.43 14.22 11.88
CA ARG A 62 -0.47 13.15 12.22
C ARG A 62 -0.86 11.85 11.54
N ALA A 63 -2.16 11.54 11.49
CA ALA A 63 -2.65 10.35 10.81
C ALA A 63 -2.33 10.37 9.31
N SER A 64 -2.37 11.54 8.64
CA SER A 64 -2.08 11.62 7.20
C SER A 64 -0.61 11.35 6.91
N TRP A 65 0.29 11.88 7.74
CA TRP A 65 1.72 11.56 7.68
C TRP A 65 2.01 10.09 7.97
N ILE A 66 1.36 9.50 8.99
CA ILE A 66 1.51 8.07 9.29
C ILE A 66 1.04 7.21 8.11
N SER A 67 -0.10 7.55 7.52
CA SER A 67 -0.63 6.86 6.34
C SER A 67 0.34 6.93 5.16
N ALA A 68 0.77 8.14 4.77
CA ALA A 68 1.71 8.35 3.67
C ALA A 68 3.03 7.58 3.88
N ALA A 69 3.64 7.75 5.06
CA ALA A 69 4.89 7.09 5.40
C ALA A 69 4.77 5.56 5.35
N MET A 70 3.64 5.00 5.81
CA MET A 70 3.42 3.56 5.79
C MET A 70 3.29 3.02 4.36
N ILE A 71 2.56 3.70 3.48
CA ILE A 71 2.42 3.30 2.08
C ILE A 71 3.80 3.33 1.39
N ASP A 72 4.51 4.45 1.51
CA ASP A 72 5.77 4.68 0.80
C ASP A 72 6.87 3.75 1.29
N PHE A 73 6.98 3.56 2.60
CA PHE A 73 7.98 2.67 3.20
C PHE A 73 7.87 1.24 2.66
N PHE A 74 6.65 0.68 2.64
CA PHE A 74 6.46 -0.69 2.17
C PHE A 74 6.63 -0.82 0.65
N GLN A 75 6.23 0.20 -0.13
CA GLN A 75 6.50 0.19 -1.57
C GLN A 75 8.00 0.25 -1.88
N LEU A 76 8.75 1.12 -1.19
CA LEU A 76 10.20 1.21 -1.36
C LEU A 76 10.91 -0.06 -0.86
N ALA A 77 10.40 -0.68 0.20
CA ALA A 77 10.89 -1.99 0.65
C ALA A 77 10.71 -3.05 -0.45
N MET A 78 9.58 -3.05 -1.16
CA MET A 78 9.38 -3.95 -2.30
C MET A 78 10.29 -3.64 -3.49
N VAL A 79 10.61 -2.37 -3.74
CA VAL A 79 11.66 -2.01 -4.73
C VAL A 79 12.98 -2.66 -4.36
N ALA A 80 13.40 -2.56 -3.08
CA ALA A 80 14.64 -3.17 -2.61
C ALA A 80 14.63 -4.70 -2.77
N VAL A 81 13.50 -5.35 -2.49
CA VAL A 81 13.32 -6.80 -2.74
C VAL A 81 13.48 -7.12 -4.22
N LEU A 82 12.82 -6.38 -5.11
CA LEU A 82 12.88 -6.62 -6.57
C LEU A 82 14.32 -6.50 -7.10
N ILE A 83 15.08 -5.53 -6.60
CA ILE A 83 16.52 -5.39 -6.93
C ILE A 83 17.31 -6.60 -6.42
N ALA A 84 17.08 -7.02 -5.16
CA ALA A 84 17.80 -8.14 -4.55
C ALA A 84 17.58 -9.47 -5.29
N ILE A 85 16.42 -9.66 -5.92
CA ILE A 85 16.07 -10.88 -6.68
C ILE A 85 16.39 -10.75 -8.19
N GLY A 86 17.06 -9.67 -8.60
CA GLY A 86 17.47 -9.43 -9.99
C GLY A 86 16.38 -8.92 -10.93
N GLN A 87 15.18 -8.61 -10.42
CA GLN A 87 14.04 -8.08 -11.18
C GLN A 87 14.14 -6.56 -11.38
N ASN A 88 15.26 -6.11 -11.96
CA ASN A 88 15.60 -4.69 -12.08
C ASN A 88 14.59 -3.89 -12.92
N PHE A 89 14.05 -4.49 -13.99
CA PHE A 89 13.04 -3.83 -14.82
C PHE A 89 11.75 -3.54 -14.04
N ALA A 90 11.28 -4.50 -13.26
CA ALA A 90 10.11 -4.34 -12.40
C ALA A 90 10.37 -3.33 -11.27
N ALA A 91 11.57 -3.31 -10.70
CA ALA A 91 11.97 -2.33 -9.69
C ALA A 91 11.90 -0.90 -10.24
N VAL A 92 12.44 -0.66 -11.44
CA VAL A 92 12.36 0.66 -12.11
C VAL A 92 10.90 1.05 -12.37
N LEU A 93 10.09 0.11 -12.88
CA LEU A 93 8.68 0.37 -13.15
C LEU A 93 7.91 0.70 -11.87
N LEU A 94 8.19 0.00 -10.77
CA LEU A 94 7.58 0.28 -9.47
C LEU A 94 7.97 1.67 -8.97
N VAL A 95 9.24 2.08 -9.08
CA VAL A 95 9.67 3.45 -8.73
C VAL A 95 8.92 4.50 -9.55
N LEU A 96 8.76 4.27 -10.86
CA LEU A 96 8.01 5.18 -11.73
C LEU A 96 6.54 5.30 -11.33
N LEU A 97 5.93 4.27 -10.73
CA LEU A 97 4.57 4.30 -10.20
C LEU A 97 4.50 4.97 -8.82
N ILE A 98 5.54 4.87 -7.99
CA ILE A 98 5.62 5.52 -6.68
C ILE A 98 5.67 7.05 -6.82
N VAL A 99 6.40 7.59 -7.81
CA VAL A 99 6.55 9.04 -8.01
C VAL A 99 5.21 9.80 -8.11
N PRO A 100 4.27 9.46 -9.02
CA PRO A 100 2.98 10.13 -9.08
C PRO A 100 2.15 9.88 -7.82
N GLN A 101 2.27 8.71 -7.19
CA GLN A 101 1.57 8.41 -5.93
C GLN A 101 1.99 9.36 -4.80
N ILE A 102 3.29 9.55 -4.58
CA ILE A 102 3.82 10.51 -3.59
C ILE A 102 3.41 11.94 -3.96
N THR A 103 3.44 12.28 -5.25
CA THR A 103 2.98 13.59 -5.72
C THR A 103 1.52 13.84 -5.33
N PHE A 104 0.64 12.85 -5.47
CA PHE A 104 -0.75 12.97 -5.05
C PHE A 104 -0.94 12.97 -3.52
N GLN A 105 -0.05 12.32 -2.76
CA GLN A 105 -0.05 12.44 -1.30
C GLN A 105 0.23 13.88 -0.86
N ASP A 106 1.22 14.56 -1.46
CA ASP A 106 1.50 15.97 -1.16
C ASP A 106 0.35 16.89 -1.59
N ILE A 107 -0.21 16.69 -2.77
CA ILE A 107 -1.25 17.59 -3.32
C ILE A 107 -2.56 17.45 -2.54
N TRP A 108 -2.93 16.24 -2.13
CA TRP A 108 -4.25 15.96 -1.57
C TRP A 108 -4.20 15.51 -0.11
N LEU A 109 -3.49 14.41 0.19
CA LEU A 109 -3.53 13.75 1.50
C LEU A 109 -2.89 14.58 2.63
N LEU A 110 -1.74 15.21 2.38
CA LEU A 110 -1.01 15.96 3.40
C LEU A 110 -1.59 17.36 3.65
N ARG A 111 -2.31 17.93 2.67
CA ARG A 111 -2.90 19.26 2.77
C ARG A 111 -4.24 19.24 3.50
N ASP A 112 -5.18 18.46 2.98
CA ASP A 112 -6.49 18.29 3.60
C ASP A 112 -7.06 16.90 3.26
N PRO A 113 -6.74 15.88 4.07
CA PRO A 113 -7.16 14.51 3.79
C PRO A 113 -8.67 14.30 3.94
N VAL A 114 -9.40 15.20 4.60
CA VAL A 114 -10.86 15.10 4.76
C VAL A 114 -11.56 15.69 3.54
N ALA A 115 -11.11 16.85 3.05
CA ALA A 115 -11.70 17.49 1.88
C ALA A 115 -11.34 16.79 0.55
N PHE A 116 -10.19 16.10 0.51
CA PHE A 116 -9.65 15.51 -0.72
C PHE A 116 -9.56 13.99 -0.72
N ASP A 117 -10.16 13.29 0.26
CA ASP A 117 -10.14 11.82 0.39
C ASP A 117 -10.47 11.10 -0.92
N VAL A 118 -11.59 11.46 -1.58
CA VAL A 118 -12.06 10.84 -2.81
C VAL A 118 -11.12 11.14 -3.97
N LYS A 119 -10.60 12.37 -4.06
CA LYS A 119 -9.66 12.76 -5.13
C LYS A 119 -8.34 12.03 -4.98
N TYR A 120 -7.84 11.93 -3.75
CA TYR A 120 -6.62 11.18 -3.45
C TYR A 120 -6.79 9.71 -3.80
N GLN A 121 -7.87 9.06 -3.36
CA GLN A 121 -8.10 7.65 -3.69
C GLN A 121 -8.26 7.42 -5.20
N ALA A 122 -9.01 8.28 -5.90
CA ALA A 122 -9.19 8.15 -7.35
C ALA A 122 -7.90 8.35 -8.14
N SER A 123 -6.97 9.19 -7.65
CA SER A 123 -5.73 9.52 -8.35
C SER A 123 -4.56 8.63 -7.94
N ALA A 124 -4.30 8.45 -6.65
CA ALA A 124 -3.13 7.75 -6.12
C ALA A 124 -3.29 6.22 -6.08
N GLN A 125 -4.50 5.73 -5.74
CA GLN A 125 -4.72 4.30 -5.51
C GLN A 125 -4.50 3.42 -6.75
N PRO A 126 -4.84 3.85 -7.99
CA PRO A 126 -4.48 3.10 -9.18
C PRO A 126 -2.98 2.82 -9.30
N PHE A 127 -2.12 3.78 -8.95
CA PHE A 127 -0.66 3.60 -9.00
C PHE A 127 -0.18 2.58 -7.96
N LEU A 128 -0.76 2.60 -6.76
CA LEU A 128 -0.47 1.63 -5.71
C LEU A 128 -0.86 0.22 -6.15
N VAL A 129 -2.07 0.03 -6.69
CA VAL A 129 -2.57 -1.28 -7.14
C VAL A 129 -1.78 -1.79 -8.35
N LEU A 130 -1.45 -0.92 -9.31
CA LEU A 130 -0.59 -1.28 -10.44
C LEU A 130 0.82 -1.67 -9.96
N GLY A 131 1.37 -0.95 -8.97
CA GLY A 131 2.65 -1.31 -8.36
C GLY A 131 2.60 -2.68 -7.69
N MET A 132 1.50 -2.98 -6.99
CA MET A 132 1.25 -4.31 -6.42
C MET A 132 1.21 -5.40 -7.49
N LEU A 133 0.51 -5.15 -8.60
CA LEU A 133 0.44 -6.08 -9.72
C LEU A 133 1.81 -6.32 -10.38
N VAL A 134 2.57 -5.26 -10.67
CA VAL A 134 3.93 -5.35 -11.25
C VAL A 134 4.84 -6.19 -10.37
N THR A 135 4.82 -5.94 -9.06
CA THR A 135 5.62 -6.68 -8.09
C THR A 135 5.22 -8.15 -8.02
N ALA A 136 3.92 -8.44 -8.00
CA ALA A 136 3.42 -9.82 -7.96
C ALA A 136 3.84 -10.61 -9.21
N LEU A 137 3.70 -9.99 -10.40
CA LEU A 137 4.15 -10.60 -11.66
C LEU A 137 5.66 -10.83 -11.68
N ALA A 138 6.46 -9.87 -11.19
CA ALA A 138 7.92 -10.01 -11.16
C ALA A 138 8.38 -11.12 -10.21
N ILE A 139 7.75 -11.25 -9.04
CA ILE A 139 8.01 -12.33 -8.09
C ILE A 139 7.60 -13.67 -8.70
N GLY A 140 6.44 -13.76 -9.35
CA GLY A 140 5.97 -14.98 -10.01
C GLY A 140 6.89 -15.48 -11.13
N HIS A 141 7.59 -14.58 -11.83
CA HIS A 141 8.59 -14.93 -12.86
C HIS A 141 10.02 -15.03 -12.31
N SER A 142 10.23 -14.84 -11.00
CA SER A 142 11.55 -14.92 -10.38
C SER A 142 11.86 -16.34 -9.92
N GLY A 143 13.15 -16.66 -9.78
CA GLY A 143 13.62 -17.95 -9.24
C GLY A 143 13.25 -18.19 -7.76
N LEU A 144 12.49 -17.30 -7.12
CA LEU A 144 11.93 -17.54 -5.78
C LEU A 144 10.72 -18.49 -5.79
N VAL A 145 10.08 -18.68 -6.95
CA VAL A 145 8.86 -19.48 -7.10
C VAL A 145 9.06 -20.65 -8.09
N ALA A 146 10.21 -20.70 -8.78
CA ALA A 146 10.63 -21.81 -9.64
C ALA A 146 11.35 -22.90 -8.83
#